data_AF-A0A377NEM0-F1
#
_entry.id   AF-A0A377NEM0-F1
#
_cell.length_a   1.000
_cell.length_b   1.000
_cell.length_c   1.000
_cell.angle_alpha   90.00
_cell.angle_beta   90.00
_cell.angle_gamma   90.00
#
_symmetry.space_group_name_H-M   'P 1'
#
loop_
_entity.id
_entity.type
_entity.pdbx_description
1 polymer ?
#
loop_
_entity_poly.entity_id
_entity_poly.type
_entity_poly.pdbx_seq_one_letter_code
_entity_poly.pdbx_strand_id
1 'polypeptide(L)'
;MLVTSRRGFGPTRATVHGNTRIWNIGQTLARLLERGKFDGLFIADVLGVYDVYNGSNDAAIRHATQVPVNDPLALVTPMALVTEHLGFGLTASLSFEHPYPFARRLSTLDHLTKGRVGWNIVTSYLESGARQHWLQGANRPRRAL
;
A
#
# COMPACT_ATOMS: atom_id res chain seq x y z
N MET A 1 12.04 1.82 10.87
CA MET A 1 11.68 1.85 9.44
C MET A 1 11.75 0.44 8.85
N LEU A 2 10.66 -0.31 8.85
CA LEU A 2 10.57 -1.60 8.17
C LEU A 2 9.73 -1.39 6.89
N VAL A 3 10.39 -1.05 5.79
CA VAL A 3 9.77 -1.12 4.46
C VAL A 3 9.68 -2.59 4.11
N THR A 4 8.47 -3.15 3.99
CA THR A 4 8.29 -4.53 3.50
C THR A 4 8.46 -4.60 1.98
N SER A 5 9.51 -3.98 1.45
CA SER A 5 10.01 -4.26 0.10
C SER A 5 10.88 -5.51 0.21
N ARG A 6 10.34 -6.66 -0.19
CA ARG A 6 11.11 -7.90 -0.27
C ARG A 6 12.22 -7.74 -1.32
N ARG A 7 13.43 -7.38 -0.87
CA ARG A 7 14.66 -7.50 -1.67
C ARG A 7 15.15 -8.96 -1.67
N GLY A 8 14.43 -9.85 -2.35
CA GLY A 8 14.82 -11.25 -2.52
C GLY A 8 14.59 -11.71 -3.95
N PHE A 9 15.66 -11.80 -4.73
CA PHE A 9 15.68 -12.47 -6.04
C PHE A 9 15.57 -14.00 -5.80
N GLY A 10 14.36 -14.54 -5.92
CA GLY A 10 14.09 -15.98 -5.87
C GLY A 10 12.59 -16.28 -5.87
N PRO A 11 12.11 -17.33 -6.57
CA PRO A 11 10.69 -17.63 -6.64
C PRO A 11 10.18 -18.08 -5.28
N THR A 12 9.52 -17.20 -4.54
CA THR A 12 8.85 -17.56 -3.29
C THR A 12 7.40 -17.95 -3.61
N ARG A 13 7.11 -19.25 -3.64
CA ARG A 13 5.73 -19.76 -3.69
C ARG A 13 5.05 -19.48 -2.35
N ALA A 14 4.44 -18.30 -2.20
CA ALA A 14 3.47 -18.05 -1.15
C ALA A 14 2.07 -18.28 -1.73
N THR A 15 1.55 -19.49 -1.55
CA THR A 15 0.16 -19.80 -1.90
C THR A 15 -0.76 -19.01 -0.97
N VAL A 16 -1.37 -17.93 -1.48
CA VAL A 16 -2.37 -17.15 -0.74
C VAL A 16 -3.67 -17.93 -0.77
N HIS A 17 -3.98 -18.62 0.32
CA HIS A 17 -5.28 -19.25 0.57
C HIS A 17 -5.83 -18.74 1.91
N GLY A 18 -6.89 -17.93 1.85
CA GLY A 18 -7.73 -17.51 2.99
C GLY A 18 -7.46 -16.11 3.57
N ASN A 19 -8.50 -15.28 3.65
CA ASN A 19 -8.48 -13.92 4.20
C ASN A 19 -8.07 -13.88 5.69
N THR A 20 -8.30 -14.95 6.47
CA THR A 20 -7.94 -15.01 7.89
C THR A 20 -6.42 -15.00 8.12
N ARG A 21 -5.61 -15.42 7.14
CA ARG A 21 -4.14 -15.49 7.30
C ARG A 21 -3.44 -14.14 7.21
N ILE A 22 -3.91 -13.20 6.39
CA ILE A 22 -3.22 -11.91 6.22
C ILE A 22 -3.34 -11.04 7.47
N TRP A 23 -4.52 -11.04 8.09
CA TRP A 23 -4.77 -10.36 9.35
C TRP A 23 -3.91 -10.92 10.47
N ASN A 24 -3.83 -12.24 10.57
CA ASN A 24 -2.98 -12.91 11.56
C ASN A 24 -1.49 -12.56 11.40
N ILE A 25 -1.00 -12.49 10.15
CA ILE A 25 0.39 -12.09 9.86
C ILE A 25 0.62 -10.64 10.31
N GLY A 26 -0.27 -9.71 9.94
CA GLY A 26 -0.17 -8.31 10.33
C GLY A 26 -0.19 -8.13 11.85
N GLN A 27 -1.13 -8.78 12.54
CA GLN A 27 -1.22 -8.73 14.00
C GLN A 27 0.01 -9.33 14.69
N THR A 28 0.55 -10.43 14.16
CA THR A 28 1.78 -11.05 14.70
C THR A 28 2.97 -10.11 14.54
N LEU A 29 3.11 -9.47 13.37
CA LEU A 29 4.15 -8.49 13.12
C LEU A 29 4.02 -7.26 14.02
N ALA A 30 2.81 -6.71 14.16
CA ALA A 30 2.56 -5.55 15.00
C ALA A 30 2.94 -5.82 16.47
N ARG A 31 2.50 -6.97 17.02
CA ARG A 31 2.90 -7.40 18.37
C ARG A 31 4.41 -7.58 18.50
N LEU A 32 5.08 -8.09 17.47
CA LEU A 32 6.53 -8.25 17.48
C LEU A 32 7.25 -6.91 17.54
N LEU A 33 6.85 -5.95 16.71
CA LEU A 33 7.45 -4.61 16.66
C LEU A 33 7.22 -3.84 17.95
N GLU A 34 6.03 -3.95 18.54
CA GLU A 34 5.73 -3.30 19.81
C GLU A 34 6.53 -3.89 20.98
N ARG A 35 6.64 -5.22 21.05
CA ARG A 35 7.55 -5.87 22.01
C ARG A 35 8.99 -5.40 21.81
N GLY A 36 9.40 -5.20 20.56
CA GLY A 36 10.69 -4.66 20.17
C GLY A 36 10.85 -3.14 20.35
N LYS A 37 9.85 -2.44 20.90
CA LYS A 37 9.88 -1.00 21.16
C LYS A 37 10.13 -0.12 19.93
N PHE A 38 9.69 -0.59 18.76
CA PHE A 38 9.70 0.24 17.56
C PHE A 38 8.67 1.37 17.69
N ASP A 39 9.01 2.56 17.22
CA ASP A 39 8.10 3.71 17.22
C ASP A 39 6.91 3.51 16.26
N GLY A 40 7.14 2.80 15.15
CA GLY A 40 6.08 2.54 14.19
C GLY A 40 6.43 1.59 13.04
N LEU A 41 5.37 1.10 12.41
CA LEU A 41 5.38 0.32 11.19
C LEU A 41 5.06 1.24 10.01
N PHE A 42 5.86 1.20 8.95
CA PHE A 42 5.67 2.00 7.76
C PHE A 42 5.29 1.11 6.57
N ILE A 43 4.13 1.35 5.98
CA ILE A 43 3.56 0.56 4.89
C ILE A 43 3.60 1.39 3.61
N ALA A 44 4.42 0.92 2.66
CA ALA A 44 4.49 1.49 1.32
C ALA A 44 3.36 0.95 0.45
N ASP A 45 2.89 1.76 -0.49
CA ASP A 45 1.82 1.41 -1.42
C ASP A 45 2.11 1.93 -2.83
N VAL A 46 1.61 1.19 -3.83
CA VAL A 46 1.66 1.56 -5.25
C VAL A 46 0.32 1.22 -5.91
N LEU A 47 -0.23 2.18 -6.63
CA LEU A 47 -1.52 2.05 -7.33
C LEU A 47 -1.36 1.61 -8.80
N GLY A 48 -0.20 1.07 -9.15
CA GLY A 48 0.15 0.61 -10.49
C GLY A 48 1.03 -0.64 -10.45
N VAL A 49 1.21 -1.27 -11.60
CA VAL A 49 2.08 -2.45 -11.76
C VAL A 49 3.33 -2.02 -12.51
N TYR A 50 4.50 -2.53 -12.10
CA TYR A 50 5.73 -2.29 -12.84
C TYR A 50 5.68 -3.00 -14.20
N ASP A 51 5.58 -2.23 -15.29
CA ASP A 51 5.42 -2.71 -16.67
C ASP A 51 6.49 -2.17 -17.64
N VAL A 52 7.46 -1.42 -17.14
CA VAL A 52 8.53 -0.80 -17.95
C VAL A 52 9.55 -1.84 -18.44
N TYR A 53 9.93 -2.79 -17.58
CA TYR A 53 10.94 -3.79 -17.92
C TYR A 53 10.43 -4.72 -19.03
N ASN A 54 11.16 -4.80 -20.14
CA ASN A 54 10.75 -5.51 -21.35
C ASN A 54 9.35 -5.11 -21.90
N GLY A 55 8.86 -3.90 -21.54
CA GLY A 55 7.53 -3.42 -21.96
C GLY A 55 6.37 -4.32 -21.54
N SER A 56 6.53 -5.10 -20.46
CA SER A 56 5.54 -6.05 -19.98
C SER A 56 5.52 -6.15 -18.46
N ASN A 57 4.34 -6.40 -17.89
CA ASN A 57 4.16 -6.66 -16.46
C ASN A 57 4.46 -8.12 -16.07
N ASP A 58 4.81 -8.98 -17.03
CA ASP A 58 5.02 -10.41 -16.82
C ASP A 58 6.11 -10.69 -15.75
N ALA A 59 7.21 -9.94 -15.80
CA ALA A 59 8.27 -10.07 -14.79
C ALA A 59 7.76 -9.69 -13.39
N ALA A 60 6.98 -8.60 -13.27
CA ALA A 60 6.43 -8.17 -11.99
C ALA A 60 5.47 -9.22 -11.41
N ILE A 61 4.61 -9.81 -12.24
CA ILE A 61 3.65 -10.84 -11.83
C ILE A 61 4.38 -12.13 -11.43
N ARG A 62 5.31 -12.63 -12.26
CA ARG A 62 6.04 -13.89 -11.99
C ARG A 62 6.87 -13.83 -10.72
N HIS A 63 7.39 -12.66 -10.39
CA HIS A 63 8.26 -12.46 -9.23
C HIS A 63 7.55 -11.78 -8.05
N ALA A 64 6.22 -11.60 -8.11
CA ALA A 64 5.42 -10.91 -7.09
C ALA A 64 6.00 -9.54 -6.67
N THR A 65 6.52 -8.79 -7.64
CA THR A 65 7.21 -7.51 -7.40
C THR A 65 6.17 -6.41 -7.24
N GLN A 66 5.75 -6.18 -5.99
CA GLN A 66 4.68 -5.25 -5.62
C GLN A 66 3.36 -5.52 -6.36
N VAL A 67 3.09 -6.79 -6.68
CA VAL A 67 1.81 -7.28 -7.18
C VAL A 67 1.64 -8.74 -6.73
N PRO A 68 0.51 -9.15 -6.13
CA PRO A 68 -0.62 -8.31 -5.75
C PRO A 68 -0.30 -7.37 -4.58
N VAL A 69 -0.96 -6.21 -4.54
CA VAL A 69 -0.90 -5.22 -3.45
C VAL A 69 -2.32 -4.96 -2.95
N ASN A 70 -2.50 -5.00 -1.64
CA ASN A 70 -3.76 -4.73 -0.96
C ASN A 70 -3.75 -3.31 -0.38
N ASP A 71 -4.94 -2.71 -0.23
CA ASP A 71 -5.09 -1.40 0.40
C ASP A 71 -4.48 -1.41 1.82
N PRO A 72 -3.47 -0.57 2.09
CA PRO A 72 -2.81 -0.53 3.39
C PRO A 72 -3.72 0.00 4.52
N LEU A 73 -4.72 0.84 4.21
CA LEU A 73 -5.67 1.37 5.21
C LEU A 73 -6.45 0.23 5.85
N ALA A 74 -6.87 -0.75 5.06
CA ALA A 74 -7.59 -1.91 5.56
C ALA A 74 -6.72 -2.72 6.54
N LEU A 75 -5.42 -2.87 6.25
CA LEU A 75 -4.48 -3.67 7.04
C LEU A 75 -4.21 -3.11 8.44
N VAL A 76 -4.31 -1.80 8.66
CA VAL A 76 -3.92 -1.16 9.93
C VAL A 76 -4.91 -1.42 11.06
N THR A 77 -6.22 -1.36 10.79
CA THR A 77 -7.27 -1.55 11.80
C THR A 77 -7.05 -2.76 12.74
N PRO A 78 -6.84 -4.00 12.26
CA PRO A 78 -6.59 -5.15 13.14
C PRO A 78 -5.26 -5.08 13.91
N MET A 79 -4.24 -4.40 13.37
CA MET A 79 -2.92 -4.27 13.98
C MET A 79 -2.98 -3.27 15.14
N ALA A 80 -3.76 -2.20 14.96
CA ALA A 80 -4.06 -1.25 16.02
C ALA A 80 -4.84 -1.91 17.17
N LEU A 81 -5.71 -2.90 16.90
CA LEU A 81 -6.44 -3.64 17.94
C LEU A 81 -5.53 -4.50 18.86
N VAL A 82 -4.33 -4.85 18.40
CA VAL A 82 -3.41 -5.70 19.16
C VAL A 82 -2.17 -4.97 19.66
N THR A 83 -2.17 -3.63 19.55
CA THR A 83 -1.07 -2.77 19.98
C THR A 83 -1.56 -1.52 20.69
N GLU A 84 -0.74 -0.96 21.59
CA GLU A 84 -1.07 0.21 22.41
C GLU A 84 -0.30 1.47 21.98
N HIS A 85 0.97 1.34 21.62
CA HIS A 85 1.90 2.44 21.36
C HIS A 85 2.46 2.47 19.94
N LEU A 86 2.44 1.35 19.23
CA LEU A 86 3.02 1.26 17.88
C LEU A 86 2.31 2.23 16.92
N GLY A 87 3.05 3.12 16.27
CA GLY A 87 2.55 4.00 15.20
C GLY A 87 2.40 3.29 13.85
N PHE A 88 1.55 3.82 12.98
CA PHE A 88 1.30 3.29 11.64
C PHE A 88 1.46 4.39 10.58
N GLY A 89 2.57 4.37 9.85
CA GLY A 89 2.81 5.23 8.70
C GLY A 89 2.27 4.59 7.43
N LEU A 90 1.35 5.27 6.73
CA LEU A 90 0.73 4.78 5.51
C LEU A 90 1.08 5.63 4.32
N THR A 91 1.46 5.00 3.21
CA THR A 91 1.58 5.69 1.92
C THR A 91 0.21 5.74 1.25
N ALA A 92 -0.20 6.93 0.84
CA ALA A 92 -1.38 7.13 0.01
C ALA A 92 -1.11 8.28 -0.97
N SER A 93 -1.48 8.08 -2.23
CA SER A 93 -1.29 9.05 -3.30
C SER A 93 -2.52 9.94 -3.46
N LEU A 94 -2.32 11.26 -3.52
CA LEU A 94 -3.38 12.22 -3.87
C LEU A 94 -3.73 12.22 -5.36
N SER A 95 -2.93 11.54 -6.20
CA SER A 95 -3.09 11.63 -7.65
C SER A 95 -4.39 11.02 -8.16
N PHE A 96 -5.06 10.13 -7.41
CA PHE A 96 -6.16 9.32 -7.94
C PHE A 96 -7.42 9.27 -7.07
N GLU A 97 -7.42 9.95 -5.92
CA GLU A 97 -8.57 10.01 -5.04
C GLU A 97 -8.94 11.46 -4.73
N HIS A 98 -10.23 11.75 -4.69
CA HIS A 98 -10.70 13.05 -4.23
C HIS A 98 -10.29 13.28 -2.76
N PRO A 99 -9.82 14.48 -2.39
CA PRO A 99 -9.28 14.74 -1.04
C PRO A 99 -10.29 14.51 0.09
N TYR A 100 -11.57 14.77 -0.17
CA TYR A 100 -12.61 14.63 0.86
C TYR A 100 -12.82 13.18 1.38
N PRO A 101 -13.13 12.16 0.54
CA PRO A 101 -13.24 10.80 1.02
C PRO A 101 -11.93 10.28 1.63
N PHE A 102 -10.77 10.70 1.10
CA PHE A 102 -9.47 10.35 1.68
C PHE A 102 -9.33 10.87 3.11
N ALA A 103 -9.57 12.16 3.32
CA ALA A 103 -9.51 12.79 4.63
C ALA A 103 -10.44 12.08 5.62
N ARG A 104 -11.66 11.75 5.21
CA ARG A 104 -12.59 10.99 6.06
C ARG A 104 -12.04 9.61 6.43
N ARG A 105 -11.44 8.87 5.50
CA ARG A 105 -10.86 7.54 5.78
C ARG A 105 -9.67 7.64 6.72
N LEU A 106 -8.80 8.62 6.52
CA LEU A 106 -7.65 8.87 7.38
C LEU A 106 -8.07 9.27 8.80
N SER A 107 -9.04 10.18 8.94
CA SER A 107 -9.59 10.59 10.24
C SER A 107 -10.28 9.44 10.98
N THR A 108 -11.04 8.59 10.27
CA THR A 108 -11.61 7.38 10.88
C THR A 108 -10.51 6.48 11.44
N LEU A 109 -9.43 6.27 10.68
CA LEU A 109 -8.34 5.43 11.14
C LEU A 109 -7.57 6.07 12.32
N ASP A 110 -7.40 7.38 12.30
CA ASP A 110 -6.81 8.12 13.42
C ASP A 110 -7.60 7.90 14.72
N HIS A 111 -8.94 8.00 14.68
CA HIS A 111 -9.79 7.68 15.82
C HIS A 111 -9.68 6.21 16.25
N LEU A 112 -9.72 5.26 15.30
CA LEU A 112 -9.63 3.82 15.60
C LEU A 112 -8.29 3.44 16.23
N THR A 113 -7.20 4.13 15.84
CA THR A 113 -5.87 3.90 16.38
C THR A 113 -5.54 4.75 17.61
N LYS A 114 -6.40 5.71 17.98
CA LYS A 114 -6.18 6.70 19.04
C LYS A 114 -4.98 7.62 18.76
N GLY A 115 -4.92 8.22 17.58
CA GLY A 115 -3.90 9.23 17.25
C GLY A 115 -2.57 8.63 16.79
N ARG A 116 -2.54 7.38 16.33
CA ARG A 116 -1.30 6.64 16.02
C ARG A 116 -1.04 6.48 14.52
N VAL A 117 -1.77 7.19 13.66
CA VAL A 117 -1.60 7.10 12.20
C VAL A 117 -0.80 8.28 11.68
N GLY A 118 0.16 7.99 10.82
CA GLY A 118 0.88 8.97 10.02
C GLY A 118 0.62 8.74 8.53
N TRP A 119 0.66 9.81 7.75
CA TRP A 119 0.51 9.75 6.29
C TRP A 119 1.81 10.16 5.60
N ASN A 120 2.36 9.22 4.81
CA ASN A 120 3.41 9.48 3.85
C ASN A 120 2.78 9.96 2.54
N ILE A 121 2.87 11.27 2.31
CA ILE A 121 2.32 11.94 1.13
C ILE A 121 3.24 11.64 -0.06
N VAL A 122 2.67 11.10 -1.13
CA VAL A 122 3.39 10.85 -2.38
C VAL A 122 2.56 11.34 -3.57
N THR A 123 3.25 11.75 -4.62
CA THR A 123 2.67 11.93 -5.96
C THR A 123 2.91 10.65 -6.74
N SER A 124 1.87 10.02 -7.29
CA SER A 124 2.06 8.80 -8.07
C SER A 124 2.88 9.05 -9.32
N TYR A 125 3.74 8.09 -9.68
CA TYR A 125 4.63 8.16 -10.83
C TYR A 125 4.43 7.03 -11.84
N LEU A 126 3.64 6.00 -11.51
CA LEU A 126 3.43 4.86 -12.40
C LEU A 126 2.36 5.18 -13.44
N GLU A 127 2.74 5.15 -14.71
CA GLU A 127 1.86 5.44 -15.84
C GLU A 127 0.67 4.48 -15.90
N SER A 128 0.86 3.22 -15.49
CA SER A 128 -0.21 2.22 -15.39
C SER A 128 -1.32 2.68 -14.43
N GLY A 129 -0.96 3.26 -13.28
CA GLY A 129 -1.92 3.79 -12.31
C GLY A 129 -2.72 4.94 -12.91
N ALA A 130 -2.06 5.84 -13.64
CA ALA A 130 -2.75 6.92 -14.36
C ALA A 130 -3.72 6.41 -15.43
N ARG A 131 -3.40 5.31 -16.13
CA ARG A 131 -4.32 4.64 -17.08
C ARG A 131 -5.54 4.07 -16.36
N GLN A 132 -5.32 3.36 -15.27
CA GLN A 132 -6.38 2.70 -14.49
C GLN A 132 -7.35 3.71 -13.85
N HIS A 133 -6.86 4.89 -13.50
CA HIS A 133 -7.67 5.99 -12.95
C HIS A 133 -8.11 7.02 -14.00
N TRP A 134 -8.04 6.67 -15.29
CA TRP A 134 -8.56 7.46 -16.42
C TRP A 134 -7.97 8.87 -16.58
N LEU A 135 -6.82 9.16 -15.97
CA LEU A 135 -6.17 10.47 -16.02
C LEU A 135 -5.40 10.72 -17.31
N GLN A 136 -5.23 9.71 -18.17
CA GLN A 136 -4.62 9.88 -19.50
C GLN A 136 -5.52 10.60 -20.53
N GLY A 137 -6.75 10.97 -20.16
CA GLY A 137 -7.64 11.74 -21.05
C GLY A 137 -7.17 13.18 -21.34
N ALA A 138 -6.25 13.74 -20.52
CA ALA A 138 -5.82 15.13 -20.65
C ALA A 138 -4.80 15.39 -21.76
N ASN A 139 -4.25 14.36 -22.41
CA ASN A 139 -3.25 14.52 -23.47
C ASN A 139 -3.46 13.57 -24.66
N ARG A 140 -4.72 13.33 -25.05
CA ARG A 140 -4.98 12.78 -26.38
C ARG A 140 -4.74 13.89 -27.40
N PRO A 141 -3.83 13.74 -28.38
CA PRO A 141 -3.75 14.70 -29.46
C PRO A 141 -5.14 14.82 -30.07
N ARG A 142 -5.68 16.04 -30.12
CA ARG A 142 -6.91 16.31 -30.88
C ARG A 142 -6.62 15.81 -32.28
N ARG A 143 -7.29 14.72 -32.70
CA ARG A 143 -7.29 14.35 -34.11
C ARG A 143 -7.83 15.57 -34.85
N ALA A 144 -6.99 16.17 -35.68
CA ALA A 144 -7.42 17.14 -36.66
C ALA A 144 -8.46 16.44 -37.54
N LEU A 145 -9.68 16.92 -37.46
CA LEU A 145 -10.72 16.76 -38.48
C LEU A 145 -11.09 18.16 -38.93
#